data_AF-A0A2G6DA52-F1
#
_entry.id   AF-A0A2G6DA52-F1
#
_cell.length_a   1.000
_cell.length_b   1.000
_cell.length_c   1.000
_cell.angle_alpha   90.00
_cell.angle_beta   90.00
_cell.angle_gamma   90.00
#
_symmetry.space_group_name_H-M   'P 1'
#
loop_
_entity.id
_entity.type
_entity.pdbx_description
1 polymer ?
#
loop_
_entity_poly.entity_id
_entity_poly.type
_entity_poly.pdbx_seq_one_letter_code
_entity_poly.pdbx_strand_id
1 'polypeptide(L)'
;MLFTNNRLTMRLGHYLGHNNHNVLDEPEPILDISGCYALLGESDHAEHNAELPFSEDLPQTLNRVITRYEKQSGTWLEPEQVALAAIQYEAQQQAALIRHQLATQLHQESKLHCTSKTSYLRLALLAQALNLKHISTEHPTPATTNPPCCRRSLNVLLDDISMSEIEAIGRELREHCTAELTQTGSNPKALQTCWHLIMRYTNSEARLRLKCMPIEMMRDVFEAQHKTQFGFALQDEPILIDALEIDVSVRSPCLPDMPNENPYIEQIMAQWKADPSEKNSWLRVSSGKATSAARPNFLSCPILKEILADHIKAPDESSVSIFLIKKLKKEVDVSAVHN
;
A
#
# COMPACT_ATOMS: atom_id res chain seq x y z
N MET A 1 19.16 -0.73 -6.94
CA MET A 1 18.98 -0.78 -8.41
C MET A 1 19.03 -2.24 -8.87
N LEU A 2 18.38 -3.16 -8.14
CA LEU A 2 18.55 -4.62 -8.29
C LEU A 2 17.26 -5.36 -8.73
N PHE A 3 16.09 -4.71 -8.70
CA PHE A 3 14.81 -5.39 -8.94
C PHE A 3 14.45 -5.58 -10.42
N THR A 4 14.92 -4.72 -11.32
CA THR A 4 14.59 -4.83 -12.75
C THR A 4 15.41 -5.90 -13.47
N ASN A 5 16.61 -6.22 -12.97
CA ASN A 5 17.46 -7.26 -13.58
C ASN A 5 16.88 -8.66 -13.37
N ASN A 6 16.27 -8.95 -12.22
CA ASN A 6 15.74 -10.28 -11.90
C ASN A 6 14.57 -10.73 -12.79
N ARG A 7 13.77 -9.78 -13.30
CA ARG A 7 12.65 -10.09 -14.22
C ARG A 7 13.12 -10.67 -15.55
N LEU A 8 14.23 -10.17 -16.07
CA LEU A 8 14.80 -10.66 -17.33
C LEU A 8 15.54 -11.98 -17.13
N THR A 9 16.31 -12.14 -16.04
CA THR A 9 17.04 -13.39 -15.77
C THR A 9 16.10 -14.58 -15.53
N MET A 10 14.95 -14.38 -14.87
CA MET A 10 13.96 -15.44 -14.64
C MET A 10 13.33 -15.95 -15.94
N ARG A 11 12.90 -15.04 -16.83
CA ARG A 11 12.35 -15.42 -18.14
C ARG A 11 13.41 -16.00 -19.08
N LEU A 12 14.63 -15.49 -19.05
CA LEU A 12 15.73 -16.04 -19.86
C LEU A 12 16.19 -17.42 -19.38
N GLY A 13 16.18 -17.67 -18.06
CA GLY A 13 16.46 -18.98 -17.49
C GLY A 13 15.50 -20.07 -17.99
N HIS A 14 14.23 -19.73 -18.22
CA HIS A 14 13.24 -20.64 -18.80
C HIS A 14 13.60 -21.04 -20.25
N TYR A 15 14.02 -20.09 -21.09
CA TYR A 15 14.35 -20.39 -22.49
C TYR A 15 15.71 -21.09 -22.65
N LEU A 16 16.62 -20.92 -21.70
CA LEU A 16 17.98 -21.48 -21.76
C LEU A 16 18.14 -22.76 -20.91
N GLY A 17 17.25 -23.01 -19.95
CA GLY A 17 17.33 -24.09 -18.98
C GLY A 17 16.54 -25.33 -19.35
N HIS A 18 16.83 -25.94 -20.50
CA HIS A 18 16.42 -27.32 -20.79
C HIS A 18 17.43 -28.32 -20.19
N ASN A 19 17.76 -28.19 -18.90
CA ASN A 19 18.56 -29.19 -18.21
C ASN A 19 17.65 -30.19 -17.51
N ASN A 20 17.45 -31.32 -18.21
CA ASN A 20 17.06 -32.59 -17.64
C ASN A 20 18.03 -32.96 -16.51
N HIS A 21 17.68 -32.63 -15.28
CA HIS A 21 18.16 -33.38 -14.12
C HIS A 21 16.99 -34.11 -13.48
N ASN A 22 16.98 -35.42 -13.71
CA ASN A 22 16.40 -36.38 -12.79
C ASN A 22 16.95 -36.08 -11.39
N VAL A 23 16.12 -35.51 -10.51
CA VAL A 23 16.40 -35.43 -9.08
C VAL A 23 15.45 -36.41 -8.41
N LEU A 24 16.02 -37.52 -7.98
CA LEU A 24 15.44 -38.50 -7.07
C LEU A 24 15.33 -37.88 -5.67
N ASP A 25 14.17 -38.02 -5.02
CA ASP A 25 13.92 -38.05 -3.56
C ASP A 25 14.73 -37.09 -2.64
N GLU A 26 14.86 -35.81 -2.99
CA GLU A 26 15.12 -34.79 -1.97
C GLU A 26 13.79 -34.22 -1.45
N PRO A 27 13.63 -34.01 -0.12
CA PRO A 27 12.43 -33.41 0.43
C PRO A 27 12.18 -32.07 -0.25
N GLU A 28 10.96 -31.84 -0.72
CA GLU A 28 10.62 -30.60 -1.43
C GLU A 28 10.98 -29.39 -0.54
N PRO A 29 11.74 -28.41 -1.07
CA PRO A 29 12.16 -27.27 -0.28
C PRO A 29 10.93 -26.48 0.17
N ILE A 30 10.90 -26.14 1.46
CA ILE A 30 9.83 -25.36 2.06
C ILE A 30 9.95 -23.92 1.58
N LEU A 31 8.82 -23.33 1.19
CA LEU A 31 8.74 -21.96 0.76
C LEU A 31 8.88 -21.02 1.97
N ASP A 32 9.86 -20.12 1.91
CA ASP A 32 10.06 -19.09 2.91
C ASP A 32 8.99 -17.99 2.77
N ILE A 33 8.01 -18.00 3.68
CA ILE A 33 6.94 -17.00 3.72
C ILE A 33 7.47 -15.61 4.03
N SER A 34 8.49 -15.48 4.87
CA SER A 34 9.07 -14.16 5.20
C SER A 34 9.70 -13.53 3.97
N GLY A 35 10.42 -14.32 3.18
CA GLY A 35 10.92 -13.96 1.87
C GLY A 35 9.82 -13.63 0.85
N CYS A 36 8.66 -14.29 0.91
CA CYS A 36 7.50 -13.92 0.08
C CYS A 36 6.98 -12.51 0.41
N TYR A 37 6.90 -12.14 1.69
CA TYR A 37 6.53 -10.78 2.10
C TYR A 37 7.56 -9.75 1.60
N ALA A 38 8.86 -10.07 1.72
CA ALA A 38 9.92 -9.20 1.21
C ALA A 38 9.86 -9.02 -0.32
N LEU A 39 9.56 -10.08 -1.08
CA LEU A 39 9.36 -10.02 -2.54
C LEU A 39 8.19 -9.11 -2.92
N LEU A 40 7.15 -9.10 -2.10
CA LEU A 40 5.99 -8.22 -2.21
C LEU A 40 6.28 -6.78 -1.73
N GLY A 41 7.49 -6.52 -1.22
CA GLY A 41 7.92 -5.20 -0.80
C GLY A 41 7.49 -4.80 0.60
N GLU A 42 7.17 -5.77 1.46
CA GLU A 42 7.05 -5.59 2.91
C GLU A 42 8.43 -5.71 3.56
N SER A 43 9.01 -4.59 4.00
CA SER A 43 10.34 -4.57 4.60
C SER A 43 10.37 -4.92 6.10
N ASP A 44 9.22 -4.92 6.78
CA ASP A 44 9.15 -4.99 8.25
C ASP A 44 9.16 -6.41 8.85
N HIS A 45 9.03 -7.47 8.04
CA HIS A 45 9.16 -8.86 8.54
C HIS A 45 10.63 -9.27 8.76
N ALA A 46 11.60 -8.42 8.39
CA ALA A 46 13.02 -8.71 8.53
C ALA A 46 13.55 -8.51 9.96
N GLU A 47 12.86 -7.79 10.85
CA GLU A 47 13.41 -7.43 12.16
C GLU A 47 13.48 -8.59 13.17
N HIS A 48 12.68 -9.66 13.00
CA HIS A 48 12.79 -10.84 13.87
C HIS A 48 13.91 -11.81 13.44
N ASN A 49 14.53 -11.60 12.27
CA ASN A 49 15.64 -12.41 11.77
C ASN A 49 16.68 -11.53 11.06
N ALA A 50 17.16 -10.48 11.73
CA ALA A 50 18.11 -9.48 11.21
C ALA A 50 19.49 -10.04 10.81
N GLU A 51 19.69 -11.35 10.74
CA GLU A 51 20.94 -11.99 10.34
C GLU A 51 20.81 -13.01 9.20
N LEU A 52 19.62 -13.26 8.65
CA LEU A 52 19.51 -14.19 7.51
C LEU A 52 19.40 -13.39 6.20
N PRO A 53 20.41 -13.46 5.31
CA PRO A 53 20.27 -12.95 3.96
C PRO A 53 19.09 -13.69 3.31
N PHE A 54 18.43 -13.06 2.34
CA PHE A 54 17.49 -13.72 1.44
C PHE A 54 17.92 -15.17 1.23
N SER A 55 17.12 -16.15 1.67
CA SER A 55 17.43 -17.55 1.40
C SER A 55 17.63 -17.64 -0.12
N GLU A 56 18.85 -18.00 -0.54
CA GLU A 56 19.19 -18.16 -1.97
C GLU A 56 18.25 -19.17 -2.66
N ASP A 57 17.50 -19.94 -1.86
CA ASP A 57 16.57 -20.97 -2.26
C ASP A 57 15.18 -20.42 -2.62
N LEU A 58 14.75 -19.25 -2.11
CA LEU A 58 13.40 -18.71 -2.41
C LEU A 58 13.14 -18.58 -3.92
N PRO A 59 14.03 -17.98 -4.73
CA PRO A 59 13.82 -17.89 -6.17
C PRO A 59 13.75 -19.26 -6.85
N GLN A 60 14.50 -20.24 -6.34
CA GLN A 60 14.49 -21.62 -6.86
C GLN A 60 13.19 -22.33 -6.53
N THR A 61 12.73 -22.22 -5.28
CA THR A 61 11.47 -22.81 -4.81
C THR A 61 10.27 -22.21 -5.53
N LEU A 62 10.25 -20.87 -5.72
CA LEU A 62 9.21 -20.21 -6.52
C LEU A 62 9.20 -20.72 -7.97
N ASN A 63 10.37 -20.84 -8.61
CA ASN A 63 10.45 -21.40 -9.96
C ASN A 63 9.94 -22.83 -10.05
N ARG A 64 10.21 -23.68 -9.04
CA ARG A 64 9.67 -25.05 -8.98
C ARG A 64 8.15 -25.05 -8.91
N VAL A 65 7.57 -24.22 -8.04
CA VAL A 65 6.11 -24.05 -7.92
C VAL A 65 5.50 -23.55 -9.22
N ILE A 66 6.08 -22.52 -9.85
CA ILE A 66 5.62 -21.97 -11.13
C ILE A 66 5.67 -23.04 -12.22
N THR A 67 6.77 -23.77 -12.34
CA THR A 67 6.93 -24.82 -13.35
C THR A 67 5.95 -25.97 -13.14
N ARG A 68 5.71 -26.40 -11.89
CA ARG A 68 4.73 -27.44 -11.56
C ARG A 68 3.31 -26.96 -11.86
N TYR A 69 3.00 -25.71 -11.54
CA TYR A 69 1.71 -25.11 -11.84
C TYR A 69 1.46 -24.98 -13.35
N GLU A 70 2.45 -24.55 -14.13
CA GLU A 70 2.35 -24.47 -15.59
C GLU A 70 2.12 -25.86 -16.20
N LYS A 71 2.85 -26.88 -15.75
CA LYS A 71 2.66 -28.26 -16.24
C LYS A 71 1.24 -28.79 -16.02
N GLN A 72 0.59 -28.40 -14.93
CA GLN A 72 -0.76 -28.89 -14.58
C GLN A 72 -1.88 -28.01 -15.13
N SER A 73 -1.69 -26.70 -15.20
CA SER A 73 -2.73 -25.73 -15.60
C SER A 73 -2.61 -25.24 -17.04
N GLY A 74 -1.44 -25.39 -17.66
CA GLY A 74 -1.10 -24.79 -18.96
C GLY A 74 -0.92 -23.26 -18.91
N THR A 75 -0.85 -22.66 -17.71
CA THR A 75 -0.73 -21.21 -17.53
C THR A 75 0.51 -20.85 -16.71
N TRP A 76 1.25 -19.83 -17.16
CA TRP A 76 2.39 -19.30 -16.43
C TRP A 76 1.95 -18.26 -15.39
N LEU A 77 2.50 -18.34 -14.18
CA LEU A 77 2.32 -17.33 -13.12
C LEU A 77 3.62 -16.58 -12.88
N GLU A 78 3.50 -15.29 -12.58
CA GLU A 78 4.63 -14.47 -12.16
C GLU A 78 5.01 -14.80 -10.69
N PRO A 79 6.29 -14.67 -10.29
CA PRO A 79 6.75 -14.97 -8.93
C PRO A 79 5.97 -14.23 -7.84
N GLU A 80 5.59 -12.98 -8.09
CA GLU A 80 4.80 -12.17 -7.15
C GLU A 80 3.38 -12.73 -6.96
N GLN A 81 2.80 -13.36 -8.00
CA GLN A 81 1.50 -14.01 -7.90
C GLN A 81 1.58 -15.26 -7.03
N VAL A 82 2.64 -16.07 -7.20
CA VAL A 82 2.88 -17.26 -6.38
C VAL A 82 3.18 -16.87 -4.93
N ALA A 83 4.01 -15.85 -4.70
CA ALA A 83 4.29 -15.34 -3.37
C ALA A 83 3.02 -14.84 -2.65
N LEU A 84 2.16 -14.09 -3.35
CA LEU A 84 0.89 -13.65 -2.79
C LEU A 84 -0.05 -14.82 -2.48
N ALA A 85 -0.13 -15.82 -3.38
CA ALA A 85 -0.94 -17.01 -3.17
C ALA A 85 -0.44 -17.81 -1.96
N ALA A 86 0.88 -17.93 -1.79
CA ALA A 86 1.50 -18.57 -0.64
C ALA A 86 1.17 -17.88 0.68
N ILE A 87 1.32 -16.55 0.72
CA ILE A 87 0.96 -15.75 1.90
C ILE A 87 -0.53 -15.88 2.23
N GLN A 88 -1.40 -15.84 1.21
CA GLN A 88 -2.82 -16.01 1.42
C GLN A 88 -3.14 -17.43 1.91
N TYR A 89 -2.47 -18.45 1.40
CA TYR A 89 -2.62 -19.83 1.86
C TYR A 89 -2.23 -19.98 3.32
N GLU A 90 -1.07 -19.43 3.72
CA GLU A 90 -0.65 -19.40 5.13
C GLU A 90 -1.68 -18.69 6.02
N ALA A 91 -2.18 -17.52 5.60
CA ALA A 91 -3.22 -16.80 6.34
C ALA A 91 -4.52 -17.61 6.49
N GLN A 92 -4.89 -18.43 5.50
CA GLN A 92 -6.03 -19.35 5.61
C GLN A 92 -5.79 -20.45 6.63
N GLN A 93 -4.58 -21.00 6.68
CA GLN A 93 -4.20 -22.03 7.66
C GLN A 93 -4.20 -21.44 9.09
N GLN A 94 -3.61 -20.25 9.27
CA GLN A 94 -3.66 -19.52 10.54
C GLN A 94 -5.11 -19.22 10.96
N ALA A 95 -5.95 -18.78 10.02
CA ALA A 95 -7.37 -18.56 10.29
C ALA A 95 -8.12 -19.84 10.70
N ALA A 96 -7.76 -21.00 10.15
CA ALA A 96 -8.34 -22.28 10.54
C ALA A 96 -7.98 -22.64 11.99
N LEU A 97 -6.73 -22.44 12.40
CA LEU A 97 -6.28 -22.62 13.78
C LEU A 97 -6.99 -21.66 14.74
N ILE A 98 -7.08 -20.37 14.40
CA ILE A 98 -7.80 -19.36 15.18
C ILE A 98 -9.27 -19.76 15.37
N ARG A 99 -9.93 -20.23 14.31
CA ARG A 99 -11.32 -20.71 14.39
C ARG A 99 -11.46 -21.89 15.33
N HIS A 100 -10.50 -22.82 15.29
CA HIS A 100 -10.52 -23.97 16.18
C HIS A 100 -10.37 -23.56 17.65
N GLN A 101 -9.46 -22.62 17.94
CA GLN A 101 -9.19 -22.14 19.30
C GLN A 101 -10.29 -21.20 19.85
N LEU A 102 -10.89 -20.37 18.99
CA LEU A 102 -11.77 -19.26 19.38
C LEU A 102 -13.18 -19.38 18.77
N ALA A 103 -13.63 -20.59 18.45
CA ALA A 103 -14.92 -20.87 17.79
C ALA A 103 -16.12 -20.14 18.45
N THR A 104 -16.09 -19.95 19.77
CA THR A 104 -17.17 -19.32 20.54
C THR A 104 -17.11 -17.79 20.60
N GLN A 105 -16.02 -17.17 20.16
CA GLN A 105 -15.77 -15.72 20.26
C GLN A 105 -15.79 -14.98 18.92
N LEU A 106 -15.82 -15.72 17.80
CA LEU A 106 -15.89 -15.18 16.45
C LEU A 106 -17.32 -14.73 16.11
N HIS A 107 -17.53 -13.42 16.16
CA HIS A 107 -18.71 -12.76 15.61
C HIS A 107 -18.28 -11.86 14.44
N GLN A 108 -19.21 -11.53 13.53
CA GLN A 108 -18.94 -10.57 12.45
C GLN A 108 -18.56 -9.17 12.98
N GLU A 109 -18.99 -8.86 14.20
CA GLU A 109 -18.67 -7.64 14.95
C GLU A 109 -17.43 -7.79 15.83
N SER A 110 -16.61 -8.82 15.61
CA SER A 110 -15.32 -8.95 16.28
C SER A 110 -14.23 -8.20 15.51
N LYS A 111 -13.26 -7.68 16.25
CA LYS A 111 -12.08 -6.97 15.74
C LYS A 111 -10.86 -7.87 15.86
N LEU A 112 -10.12 -8.01 14.77
CA LEU A 112 -8.80 -8.63 14.79
C LEU A 112 -7.80 -7.63 15.33
N HIS A 113 -7.12 -7.97 16.41
CA HIS A 113 -6.11 -7.15 17.02
C HIS A 113 -4.78 -7.90 17.02
N CYS A 114 -3.69 -7.21 16.69
CA CYS A 114 -2.36 -7.78 16.79
C CYS A 114 -1.51 -6.99 17.79
N THR A 115 -0.87 -7.73 18.68
CA THR A 115 -0.03 -7.20 19.77
C THR A 115 1.44 -7.04 19.37
N SER A 116 1.85 -7.54 18.20
CA SER A 116 3.21 -7.42 17.69
C SER A 116 3.25 -6.57 16.42
N LYS A 117 4.44 -6.06 16.08
CA LYS A 117 4.71 -5.48 14.76
C LYS A 117 4.44 -6.53 13.69
N THR A 118 3.50 -6.24 12.80
CA THR A 118 3.11 -7.12 11.71
C THR A 118 2.60 -6.29 10.55
N SER A 119 2.76 -6.79 9.32
CA SER A 119 2.33 -6.03 8.15
C SER A 119 0.80 -5.93 8.08
N TYR A 120 0.33 -4.78 7.60
CA TYR A 120 -1.10 -4.56 7.35
C TYR A 120 -1.65 -5.55 6.32
N LEU A 121 -0.85 -5.97 5.34
CA LEU A 121 -1.24 -7.02 4.38
C LEU A 121 -1.55 -8.34 5.10
N ARG A 122 -0.71 -8.75 6.06
CA ARG A 122 -0.95 -9.98 6.84
C ARG A 122 -2.26 -9.89 7.61
N LEU A 123 -2.51 -8.77 8.26
CA LEU A 123 -3.76 -8.54 9.00
C LEU A 123 -4.98 -8.49 8.08
N ALA A 124 -4.87 -7.83 6.93
CA ALA A 124 -5.93 -7.76 5.94
C ALA A 124 -6.30 -9.15 5.41
N LEU A 125 -5.30 -9.97 5.05
CA LEU A 125 -5.51 -11.33 4.56
C LEU A 125 -6.07 -12.25 5.64
N LEU A 126 -5.56 -12.17 6.87
CA LEU A 126 -6.04 -12.96 7.99
C LEU A 126 -7.48 -12.57 8.39
N ALA A 127 -7.78 -11.27 8.47
CA ALA A 127 -9.12 -10.78 8.75
C ALA A 127 -10.11 -11.17 7.64
N GLN A 128 -9.68 -11.10 6.37
CA GLN A 128 -10.47 -11.60 5.26
C GLN A 128 -10.71 -13.11 5.39
N ALA A 129 -9.69 -13.89 5.73
CA ALA A 129 -9.81 -15.33 5.93
C ALA A 129 -10.75 -15.65 7.11
N LEU A 130 -10.81 -14.81 8.15
CA LEU A 130 -11.71 -14.94 9.31
C LEU A 130 -13.11 -14.33 9.10
N ASN A 131 -13.38 -13.68 7.96
CA ASN A 131 -14.60 -12.91 7.68
C ASN A 131 -14.84 -11.74 8.66
N LEU A 132 -13.77 -11.11 9.14
CA LEU A 132 -13.83 -9.93 10.00
C LEU A 132 -13.80 -8.64 9.16
N LYS A 133 -14.45 -7.59 9.67
CA LYS A 133 -14.50 -6.27 9.02
C LYS A 133 -13.58 -5.24 9.67
N HIS A 134 -13.07 -5.52 10.86
CA HIS A 134 -12.29 -4.58 11.66
C HIS A 134 -10.91 -5.18 11.98
N ILE A 135 -9.86 -4.41 11.75
CA ILE A 135 -8.49 -4.72 12.18
C ILE A 135 -7.94 -3.58 13.05
N SER A 136 -7.10 -3.89 14.04
CA SER A 136 -6.24 -2.90 14.69
C SER A 136 -4.85 -3.41 15.03
N THR A 137 -3.93 -2.47 15.09
CA THR A 137 -2.54 -2.63 15.51
C THR A 137 -2.28 -1.79 16.76
N GLU A 138 -1.38 -2.25 17.65
CA GLU A 138 -0.89 -1.43 18.77
C GLU A 138 0.05 -0.32 18.29
N HIS A 139 0.73 -0.51 17.16
CA HIS A 139 1.64 0.47 16.62
C HIS A 139 0.90 1.68 16.06
N PRO A 140 1.33 2.92 16.40
CA PRO A 140 0.79 4.12 15.80
C PRO A 140 0.92 3.99 14.29
N THR A 141 -0.21 4.04 13.56
CA THR A 141 -0.18 4.49 12.17
C THR A 141 0.67 5.76 12.21
N PRO A 142 1.78 5.84 11.45
CA PRO A 142 2.44 7.12 11.28
C PRO A 142 1.33 8.03 10.83
N ALA A 143 1.12 9.07 11.63
CA ALA A 143 0.05 10.01 11.40
C ALA A 143 0.05 10.36 9.92
N THR A 144 -1.11 10.63 9.35
CA THR A 144 -1.22 11.60 8.27
C THR A 144 -0.61 12.91 8.78
N THR A 145 0.71 12.96 8.96
CA THR A 145 1.48 14.17 8.90
C THR A 145 1.18 14.69 7.52
N ASN A 146 0.55 15.86 7.47
CA ASN A 146 0.46 16.62 6.23
C ASN A 146 1.82 16.50 5.55
N PRO A 147 1.85 16.19 4.24
CA PRO A 147 3.11 16.00 3.55
C PRO A 147 3.99 17.22 3.86
N PRO A 148 5.27 17.01 4.22
CA PRO A 148 6.20 18.10 4.41
C PRO A 148 6.08 19.06 3.22
N CYS A 149 5.61 20.26 3.53
CA CYS A 149 5.26 21.29 2.57
C CYS A 149 6.31 22.39 2.68
N CYS A 150 7.15 22.50 1.67
CA CYS A 150 8.08 23.61 1.54
C CYS A 150 7.39 24.74 0.78
N ARG A 151 7.47 25.97 1.32
CA ARG A 151 6.76 27.13 0.78
C ARG A 151 7.71 28.30 0.56
N ARG A 152 7.53 29.00 -0.56
CA ARG A 152 8.21 30.27 -0.86
C ARG A 152 7.23 31.30 -1.39
N SER A 153 7.24 32.50 -0.81
CA SER A 153 6.44 33.64 -1.29
C SER A 153 7.09 34.26 -2.53
N LEU A 154 6.27 34.64 -3.51
CA LEU A 154 6.71 35.13 -4.82
C LEU A 154 6.16 36.52 -5.13
N ASN A 155 4.85 36.73 -4.95
CA ASN A 155 4.15 37.98 -5.26
C ASN A 155 4.42 38.49 -6.69
N VAL A 156 4.28 37.61 -7.68
CA VAL A 156 4.49 37.91 -9.10
C VAL A 156 3.20 37.79 -9.90
N LEU A 157 3.12 38.44 -11.07
CA LEU A 157 1.98 38.29 -11.98
C LEU A 157 1.99 36.90 -12.64
N LEU A 158 0.83 36.42 -13.07
CA LEU A 158 0.71 35.22 -13.90
C LEU A 158 1.02 35.57 -15.36
N ASP A 159 2.30 35.43 -15.76
CA ASP A 159 2.77 35.65 -17.13
C ASP A 159 3.89 34.67 -17.53
N ASP A 160 4.24 34.61 -18.82
CA ASP A 160 5.24 33.64 -19.31
C ASP A 160 6.65 33.86 -18.71
N ILE A 161 6.98 35.10 -18.36
CA ILE A 161 8.29 35.49 -17.84
C ILE A 161 8.45 34.96 -16.42
N SER A 162 7.47 35.26 -15.57
CA SER A 162 7.41 34.81 -14.17
C SER A 162 7.33 33.28 -14.07
N MET A 163 6.65 32.60 -14.99
CA MET A 163 6.56 31.14 -14.96
C MET A 163 7.92 30.44 -15.09
N SER A 164 8.83 30.98 -15.90
CA SER A 164 10.21 30.46 -16.01
C SER A 164 10.98 30.63 -14.71
N GLU A 165 10.83 31.80 -14.06
CA GLU A 165 11.47 32.07 -12.75
C GLU A 165 10.88 31.18 -11.64
N ILE A 166 9.57 30.99 -11.63
CA ILE A 166 8.87 30.09 -10.69
C ILE A 166 9.33 28.66 -10.87
N GLU A 167 9.56 28.21 -12.10
CA GLU A 167 10.07 26.87 -12.36
C GLU A 167 11.47 26.68 -11.76
N ALA A 168 12.38 27.65 -11.94
CA ALA A 168 13.71 27.62 -11.35
C ALA A 168 13.63 27.58 -9.80
N ILE A 169 12.84 28.48 -9.21
CA ILE A 169 12.60 28.53 -7.77
C ILE A 169 12.01 27.21 -7.24
N GLY A 170 11.09 26.61 -7.99
CA GLY A 170 10.47 25.36 -7.60
C GLY A 170 11.41 24.16 -7.66
N ARG A 171 12.39 24.16 -8.58
CA ARG A 171 13.43 23.13 -8.61
C ARG A 171 14.31 23.22 -7.36
N GLU A 172 14.74 24.42 -6.99
CA GLU A 172 15.52 24.65 -5.76
C GLU A 172 14.74 24.22 -4.50
N LEU A 173 13.48 24.66 -4.41
CA LEU A 173 12.62 24.36 -3.25
C LEU A 173 12.35 22.85 -3.15
N ARG A 174 12.18 22.17 -4.29
CA ARG A 174 12.03 20.72 -4.35
C ARG A 174 13.27 20.02 -3.82
N GLU A 175 14.45 20.39 -4.32
CA GLU A 175 15.73 19.77 -3.91
C GLU A 175 15.93 19.91 -2.41
N HIS A 176 15.71 21.12 -1.87
CA HIS A 176 15.78 21.39 -0.44
C HIS A 176 14.81 20.49 0.35
N CYS A 177 13.54 20.44 -0.04
CA CYS A 177 12.53 19.63 0.64
C CYS A 177 12.84 18.13 0.59
N THR A 178 13.34 17.63 -0.55
CA THR A 178 13.75 16.24 -0.68
C THR A 178 15.00 15.92 0.14
N ALA A 179 15.96 16.84 0.23
CA ALA A 179 17.18 16.67 1.00
C ALA A 179 16.87 16.51 2.50
N GLU A 180 15.99 17.36 3.04
CA GLU A 180 15.53 17.23 4.43
C GLU A 180 14.89 15.86 4.70
N LEU A 181 14.07 15.36 3.78
CA LEU A 181 13.41 14.06 3.94
C LEU A 181 14.33 12.86 3.78
N THR A 182 15.38 12.99 2.97
CA THR A 182 16.41 11.96 2.89
C THR A 182 17.27 11.91 4.16
N GLN A 183 17.48 13.05 4.83
CA GLN A 183 18.17 13.08 6.14
C GLN A 183 17.37 12.37 7.23
N THR A 184 16.03 12.37 7.14
CA THR A 184 15.15 11.63 8.06
C THR A 184 14.96 10.16 7.67
N GLY A 185 15.73 9.64 6.70
CA GLY A 185 15.74 8.21 6.33
C GLY A 185 14.80 7.80 5.20
N SER A 186 14.16 8.74 4.50
CA SER A 186 13.25 8.42 3.38
C SER A 186 14.02 8.06 2.11
N ASN A 187 13.58 7.03 1.38
CA ASN A 187 14.17 6.65 0.09
C ASN A 187 13.81 7.70 -0.99
N PRO A 188 14.79 8.38 -1.62
CA PRO A 188 14.53 9.44 -2.60
C PRO A 188 13.76 8.96 -3.83
N LYS A 189 13.83 7.66 -4.16
CA LYS A 189 13.09 7.08 -5.29
C LYS A 189 11.61 6.87 -5.02
N ALA A 190 11.23 6.85 -3.74
CA ALA A 190 9.84 6.71 -3.31
C ALA A 190 9.15 8.07 -3.13
N LEU A 191 9.81 9.21 -3.37
CA LEU A 191 9.22 10.54 -3.17
C LEU A 191 8.49 11.03 -4.44
N GLN A 192 7.20 11.36 -4.30
CA GLN A 192 6.42 12.14 -5.25
C GLN A 192 6.38 13.61 -4.84
N THR A 193 6.55 14.50 -5.81
CA THR A 193 6.40 15.93 -5.57
C THR A 193 5.20 16.47 -6.33
N CYS A 194 4.38 17.28 -5.67
CA CYS A 194 3.27 17.99 -6.27
C CYS A 194 3.43 19.49 -6.04
N TRP A 195 3.38 20.25 -7.12
CA TRP A 195 3.60 21.69 -7.10
C TRP A 195 2.25 22.38 -7.04
N HIS A 196 2.11 23.31 -6.10
CA HIS A 196 0.91 24.10 -5.92
C HIS A 196 1.25 25.58 -5.95
N LEU A 197 0.39 26.36 -6.58
CA LEU A 197 0.46 27.82 -6.60
C LEU A 197 -0.68 28.37 -5.75
N ILE A 198 -0.35 29.33 -4.89
CA ILE A 198 -1.32 30.14 -4.19
C ILE A 198 -1.56 31.39 -5.02
N MET A 199 -2.77 31.53 -5.54
CA MET A 199 -3.13 32.55 -6.52
C MET A 199 -4.30 33.40 -6.01
N ARG A 200 -4.35 34.66 -6.43
CA ARG A 200 -5.45 35.60 -6.15
C ARG A 200 -5.54 36.66 -7.23
N TYR A 201 -6.67 37.34 -7.35
CA TYR A 201 -6.72 38.58 -8.14
C TYR A 201 -5.94 39.70 -7.46
N THR A 202 -5.42 40.65 -8.23
CA THR A 202 -4.66 41.79 -7.71
C THR A 202 -5.42 42.58 -6.63
N ASN A 203 -6.72 42.81 -6.82
CA ASN A 203 -7.54 43.61 -5.90
C ASN A 203 -8.35 42.75 -4.91
N SER A 204 -8.04 41.47 -4.81
CA SER A 204 -8.71 40.53 -3.92
C SER A 204 -7.74 39.94 -2.90
N GLU A 205 -8.23 39.72 -1.69
CA GLU A 205 -7.54 38.93 -0.65
C GLU A 205 -7.91 37.43 -0.74
N ALA A 206 -8.85 37.07 -1.62
CA ALA A 206 -9.29 35.70 -1.80
C ALA A 206 -8.22 34.86 -2.50
N ARG A 207 -7.60 33.96 -1.73
CA ARG A 207 -6.53 33.06 -2.20
C ARG A 207 -7.08 31.68 -2.54
N LEU A 208 -6.60 31.13 -3.64
CA LEU A 208 -6.86 29.76 -4.07
C LEU A 208 -5.57 29.00 -4.20
N ARG A 209 -5.59 27.74 -3.78
CA ARG A 209 -4.48 26.80 -3.93
C ARG A 209 -4.77 25.91 -5.13
N LEU A 210 -3.96 26.04 -6.17
CA LEU A 210 -4.11 25.30 -7.43
C LEU A 210 -2.90 24.43 -7.69
N LYS A 211 -3.10 23.28 -8.33
CA LYS A 211 -1.99 22.49 -8.88
C LYS A 211 -1.34 23.29 -9.99
N CYS A 212 0.00 23.30 -10.04
CA CYS A 212 0.74 23.92 -11.13
C CYS A 212 0.43 23.19 -12.46
N MET A 213 0.06 23.95 -13.49
CA MET A 213 -0.38 23.48 -14.81
C MET A 213 0.17 24.44 -15.89
N PRO A 214 0.09 24.10 -17.19
CA PRO A 214 0.44 25.04 -18.25
C PRO A 214 -0.33 26.36 -18.10
N ILE A 215 0.35 27.49 -18.34
CA ILE A 215 -0.18 28.83 -18.08
C ILE A 215 -1.52 29.11 -18.77
N GLU A 216 -1.68 28.60 -20.00
CA GLU A 216 -2.90 28.69 -20.80
C GLU A 216 -4.13 28.12 -20.06
N MET A 217 -3.93 27.10 -19.22
CA MET A 217 -5.01 26.47 -18.45
C MET A 217 -5.21 27.09 -17.07
N MET A 218 -4.19 27.73 -16.50
CA MET A 218 -4.22 28.17 -15.11
C MET A 218 -5.23 29.29 -14.87
N ARG A 219 -5.37 30.23 -15.81
CA ARG A 219 -6.37 31.29 -15.72
C ARG A 219 -7.78 30.70 -15.68
N ASP A 220 -8.14 29.89 -16.67
CA ASP A 220 -9.47 29.30 -16.76
C ASP A 220 -9.83 28.47 -15.52
N VAL A 221 -8.88 27.67 -15.02
CA VAL A 221 -9.07 26.84 -13.82
C VAL A 221 -9.22 27.71 -12.57
N PHE A 222 -8.41 28.77 -12.42
CA PHE A 222 -8.50 29.71 -11.32
C PHE A 222 -9.86 30.41 -11.32
N GLU A 223 -10.28 30.98 -12.45
CA GLU A 223 -11.55 31.70 -12.57
C GLU A 223 -12.75 30.78 -12.30
N ALA A 224 -12.71 29.54 -12.80
CA ALA A 224 -13.75 28.54 -12.54
C ALA A 224 -13.84 28.16 -11.05
N GLN A 225 -12.70 27.93 -10.39
CA GLN A 225 -12.67 27.62 -8.96
C GLN A 225 -13.07 28.82 -8.10
N HIS A 226 -12.61 30.03 -8.46
CA HIS A 226 -12.97 31.26 -7.78
C HIS A 226 -14.48 31.51 -7.86
N LYS A 227 -15.08 31.30 -9.03
CA LYS A 227 -16.53 31.38 -9.21
C LYS A 227 -17.27 30.33 -8.38
N THR A 228 -16.74 29.12 -8.29
CA THR A 228 -17.35 28.04 -7.51
C THR A 228 -17.29 28.32 -6.01
N GLN A 229 -16.17 28.85 -5.52
CA GLN A 229 -15.93 29.05 -4.09
C GLN A 229 -16.48 30.37 -3.56
N PHE A 230 -16.40 31.45 -4.34
CA PHE A 230 -16.77 32.81 -3.93
C PHE A 230 -17.98 33.37 -4.69
N GLY A 231 -18.51 32.65 -5.68
CA GLY A 231 -19.73 33.02 -6.42
C GLY A 231 -19.51 33.99 -7.58
N PHE A 232 -18.28 34.43 -7.87
CA PHE A 232 -17.97 35.35 -8.95
C PHE A 232 -16.59 35.10 -9.57
N ALA A 233 -16.39 35.58 -10.79
CA ALA A 233 -15.09 35.67 -11.46
C ALA A 233 -14.92 37.10 -11.99
N LEU A 234 -13.71 37.66 -11.85
CA LEU A 234 -13.38 38.98 -12.33
C LEU A 234 -12.64 38.81 -13.66
N GLN A 235 -13.43 38.76 -14.74
CA GLN A 235 -12.89 38.64 -16.09
C GLN A 235 -11.90 39.78 -16.36
N ASP A 236 -10.81 39.46 -17.04
CA ASP A 236 -9.72 40.37 -17.40
C ASP A 236 -8.94 40.98 -16.22
N GLU A 237 -9.23 40.60 -14.98
CA GLU A 237 -8.41 41.05 -13.85
C GLU A 237 -7.06 40.30 -13.82
N PRO A 238 -5.94 41.01 -13.56
CA PRO A 238 -4.65 40.36 -13.41
C PRO A 238 -4.64 39.42 -12.19
N ILE A 239 -4.04 38.25 -12.40
CA ILE A 239 -3.89 37.22 -11.36
C ILE A 239 -2.46 37.30 -10.83
N LEU A 240 -2.32 37.33 -9.51
CA LEU A 240 -1.05 37.25 -8.80
C LEU A 240 -0.84 35.83 -8.26
N ILE A 241 0.42 35.41 -8.30
CA ILE A 241 0.94 34.23 -7.64
C ILE A 241 1.61 34.70 -6.34
N ASP A 242 0.93 34.50 -5.21
CA ASP A 242 1.42 34.88 -3.89
C ASP A 242 2.56 33.97 -3.42
N ALA A 243 2.43 32.66 -3.67
CA ALA A 243 3.41 31.67 -3.20
C ALA A 243 3.43 30.41 -4.06
N LEU A 244 4.59 29.74 -4.04
CA LEU A 244 4.79 28.38 -4.52
C LEU A 244 4.91 27.44 -3.30
N GLU A 245 4.14 26.37 -3.32
CA GLU A 245 4.16 25.29 -2.35
C GLU A 245 4.54 23.98 -3.04
N ILE A 246 5.44 23.21 -2.43
CA ILE A 246 5.82 21.88 -2.91
C ILE A 246 5.47 20.90 -1.83
N ASP A 247 4.47 20.08 -2.12
CA ASP A 247 4.14 18.92 -1.30
C ASP A 247 5.07 17.80 -1.72
N VAL A 248 5.90 17.33 -0.80
CA VAL A 248 6.61 16.08 -0.97
C VAL A 248 5.85 15.01 -0.22
N SER A 249 5.26 14.11 -0.98
CA SER A 249 4.64 12.90 -0.47
C SER A 249 5.51 11.72 -0.84
N VAL A 250 5.45 10.64 -0.08
CA VAL A 250 5.92 9.36 -0.62
C VAL A 250 4.88 8.95 -1.67
N ARG A 251 5.30 8.53 -2.88
CA ARG A 251 4.42 7.86 -3.85
C ARG A 251 3.79 6.68 -3.11
N SER A 252 2.54 6.84 -2.70
CA SER A 252 1.49 5.82 -2.72
C SER A 252 0.21 6.37 -2.06
N PRO A 253 -0.99 5.91 -2.42
CA PRO A 253 -2.16 5.91 -1.53
C PRO A 253 -1.99 4.99 -0.29
N CYS A 254 -0.75 4.76 0.12
CA CYS A 254 -0.39 3.80 1.14
C CYS A 254 0.45 4.52 2.20
N LEU A 255 -0.11 4.59 3.42
CA LEU A 255 0.56 5.13 4.60
C LEU A 255 1.94 4.47 4.80
N PRO A 256 2.90 5.13 5.46
CA PRO A 256 4.15 4.49 5.84
C PRO A 256 3.84 3.21 6.64
N ASP A 257 4.58 2.13 6.34
CA ASP A 257 4.35 0.73 6.73
C ASP A 257 3.35 -0.07 5.86
N MET A 258 2.92 0.46 4.72
CA MET A 258 2.30 -0.37 3.69
C MET A 258 3.32 -0.90 2.67
N PRO A 259 3.09 -2.12 2.14
CA PRO A 259 3.91 -2.77 1.12
C PRO A 259 4.09 -1.91 -0.14
N ASN A 260 5.27 -2.01 -0.78
CA ASN A 260 5.62 -1.30 -2.02
C ASN A 260 4.60 -1.50 -3.17
N GLU A 261 4.76 -0.69 -4.23
CA GLU A 261 4.03 -0.59 -5.52
C GLU A 261 3.75 -1.92 -6.26
N ASN A 262 3.11 -2.90 -5.61
CA ASN A 262 2.67 -4.13 -6.20
C ASN A 262 1.16 -4.03 -6.46
N PRO A 263 0.72 -4.13 -7.73
CA PRO A 263 -0.69 -3.93 -8.10
C PRO A 263 -1.63 -4.93 -7.41
N TYR A 264 -1.15 -6.13 -7.08
CA TYR A 264 -1.96 -7.14 -6.40
C TYR A 264 -2.23 -6.78 -4.94
N ILE A 265 -1.25 -6.15 -4.29
CA ILE A 265 -1.36 -5.69 -2.93
C ILE A 265 -2.27 -4.48 -2.85
N GLU A 266 -2.10 -3.51 -3.76
CA GLU A 266 -2.99 -2.35 -3.87
C GLU A 266 -4.44 -2.78 -4.02
N GLN A 267 -4.72 -3.82 -4.82
CA GLN A 267 -6.06 -4.35 -4.98
C GLN A 267 -6.64 -4.94 -3.68
N ILE A 268 -5.81 -5.59 -2.86
CA ILE A 268 -6.23 -6.12 -1.55
C ILE A 268 -6.44 -4.98 -0.56
N MET A 269 -5.49 -4.05 -0.47
CA MET A 269 -5.50 -2.94 0.49
C MET A 269 -6.56 -1.89 0.16
N ALA A 270 -6.95 -1.72 -1.10
CA ALA A 270 -8.06 -0.84 -1.50
C ALA A 270 -9.42 -1.23 -0.88
N GLN A 271 -9.55 -2.46 -0.37
CA GLN A 271 -10.76 -2.90 0.35
C GLN A 271 -10.80 -2.39 1.80
N TRP A 272 -9.73 -1.79 2.28
CA TRP A 272 -9.57 -1.34 3.65
C TRP A 272 -9.41 0.17 3.70
N LYS A 273 -10.05 0.82 4.67
CA LYS A 273 -9.92 2.25 4.93
C LYS A 273 -9.63 2.48 6.41
N ALA A 274 -8.84 3.50 6.71
CA ALA A 274 -8.64 3.94 8.08
C ALA A 274 -9.97 4.30 8.72
N ASP A 275 -10.17 3.82 9.95
CA ASP A 275 -11.34 4.14 10.76
C ASP A 275 -11.18 5.56 11.33
N PRO A 276 -12.07 6.51 11.02
CA PRO A 276 -11.97 7.85 11.57
C PRO A 276 -12.23 7.90 13.08
N SER A 277 -12.86 6.87 13.66
CA SER A 277 -13.24 6.85 15.08
C SER A 277 -12.15 6.34 16.02
N GLU A 278 -11.22 5.53 15.52
CA GLU A 278 -10.22 4.86 16.34
C GLU A 278 -8.85 4.87 15.65
N LYS A 279 -7.84 5.42 16.34
CA LYS A 279 -6.46 5.43 15.84
C LYS A 279 -5.98 3.99 15.62
N ASN A 280 -5.21 3.76 14.54
CA ASN A 280 -4.65 2.46 14.19
C ASN A 280 -5.70 1.36 13.92
N SER A 281 -6.92 1.75 13.57
CA SER A 281 -8.02 0.86 13.24
C SER A 281 -8.35 0.99 11.75
N TRP A 282 -8.69 -0.11 11.10
CA TRP A 282 -9.14 -0.10 9.72
C TRP A 282 -10.44 -0.88 9.57
N LEU A 283 -11.29 -0.35 8.69
CA LEU A 283 -12.58 -0.87 8.33
C LEU A 283 -12.53 -1.42 6.91
N ARG A 284 -13.03 -2.64 6.75
CA ARG A 284 -13.31 -3.18 5.43
C ARG A 284 -14.50 -2.45 4.84
N VAL A 285 -14.30 -1.82 3.69
CA VAL A 285 -15.38 -1.17 2.96
C VAL A 285 -16.29 -2.26 2.40
N SER A 286 -17.41 -2.52 3.10
CA SER A 286 -18.42 -3.46 2.63
C SER A 286 -18.91 -3.01 1.27
N SER A 287 -18.49 -3.72 0.24
CA SER A 287 -18.69 -3.29 -1.12
C SER A 287 -20.07 -3.76 -1.60
N GLY A 288 -21.14 -3.06 -1.20
CA GLY A 288 -22.45 -3.17 -1.87
C GLY A 288 -22.37 -2.79 -3.36
N LYS A 289 -21.27 -2.12 -3.76
CA LYS A 289 -20.79 -1.92 -5.13
C LYS A 289 -19.27 -1.88 -5.12
N ALA A 290 -18.61 -3.02 -4.86
CA ALA A 290 -17.24 -3.13 -5.35
C ALA A 290 -17.38 -3.07 -6.86
N THR A 291 -16.78 -2.06 -7.46
CA THR A 291 -16.24 -2.22 -8.80
C THR A 291 -15.68 -3.64 -8.90
N SER A 292 -16.11 -4.34 -9.94
CA SER A 292 -15.66 -5.68 -10.30
C SER A 292 -14.15 -5.69 -10.62
N ALA A 293 -13.31 -5.32 -9.66
CA ALA A 293 -11.90 -5.63 -9.64
C ALA A 293 -11.84 -7.10 -9.26
N ALA A 294 -12.08 -7.95 -10.26
CA ALA A 294 -12.09 -9.40 -10.18
C ALA A 294 -10.95 -9.85 -9.27
N ARG A 295 -11.27 -10.63 -8.24
CA ARG A 295 -10.23 -11.34 -7.48
C ARG A 295 -9.28 -11.98 -8.50
N PRO A 296 -7.97 -11.85 -8.33
CA PRO A 296 -7.04 -12.47 -9.26
C PRO A 296 -7.38 -13.96 -9.37
N ASN A 297 -7.68 -14.42 -10.58
CA ASN A 297 -8.27 -15.75 -10.84
C ASN A 297 -7.40 -16.87 -10.23
N PHE A 298 -6.08 -16.65 -10.16
CA PHE A 298 -5.12 -17.59 -9.61
C PHE A 298 -5.26 -17.84 -8.09
N LEU A 299 -5.76 -16.88 -7.30
CA LEU A 299 -5.87 -17.03 -5.83
C LEU A 299 -6.96 -18.02 -5.40
N SER A 300 -7.89 -18.35 -6.31
CA SER A 300 -8.94 -19.34 -6.08
C SER A 300 -8.68 -20.65 -6.84
N CYS A 301 -7.49 -20.80 -7.46
CA CYS A 301 -7.16 -21.96 -8.27
C CYS A 301 -6.87 -23.18 -7.37
N PRO A 302 -7.60 -24.30 -7.50
CA PRO A 302 -7.39 -25.48 -6.67
C PRO A 302 -6.02 -26.13 -6.93
N ILE A 303 -5.54 -26.09 -8.17
CA ILE A 303 -4.24 -26.64 -8.58
C ILE A 303 -3.10 -25.93 -7.84
N LEU A 304 -3.12 -24.60 -7.82
CA LEU A 304 -2.11 -23.82 -7.10
C LEU A 304 -2.17 -24.09 -5.59
N LYS A 305 -3.37 -24.23 -5.04
CA LYS A 305 -3.57 -24.54 -3.62
C LYS A 305 -2.98 -25.91 -3.24
N GLU A 306 -3.15 -26.92 -4.10
CA GLU A 306 -2.60 -28.25 -3.91
C GLU A 306 -1.06 -28.22 -3.94
N ILE A 307 -0.47 -27.55 -4.93
CA ILE A 307 1.00 -27.40 -5.01
C ILE A 307 1.53 -26.67 -3.78
N LEU A 308 0.88 -25.57 -3.35
CA LEU A 308 1.31 -24.81 -2.18
C LEU A 308 1.18 -25.61 -0.87
N ALA A 309 0.28 -26.59 -0.80
CA ALA A 309 0.14 -27.44 0.37
C ALA A 309 1.38 -28.32 0.62
N ASP A 310 2.07 -28.71 -0.44
CA ASP A 310 3.30 -29.51 -0.35
C ASP A 310 4.51 -28.64 0.06
N HIS A 311 4.50 -27.35 -0.29
CA HIS A 311 5.63 -26.45 -0.10
C HIS A 311 5.52 -25.53 1.12
N ILE A 312 4.38 -25.44 1.80
CA ILE A 312 4.18 -24.54 2.95
C ILE A 312 4.06 -25.34 4.23
N LYS A 313 4.94 -25.05 5.20
CA LYS A 313 4.87 -25.64 6.53
C LYS A 313 3.56 -25.24 7.23
N ALA A 314 2.88 -26.21 7.85
CA ALA A 314 1.72 -25.93 8.66
C ALA A 314 2.08 -24.93 9.79
N PRO A 315 1.26 -23.89 10.02
CA PRO A 315 1.52 -22.93 11.09
C PRO A 315 1.49 -23.61 12.44
N ASP A 316 2.37 -23.19 13.34
CA ASP A 316 2.42 -23.62 14.73
C ASP A 316 1.49 -22.77 15.62
N GLU A 317 1.11 -23.26 16.79
CA GLU A 317 0.25 -22.51 17.72
C GLU A 317 0.91 -21.20 18.20
N SER A 318 2.25 -21.16 18.24
CA SER A 318 3.04 -19.96 18.54
C SER A 318 2.82 -18.83 17.51
N SER A 319 2.74 -19.14 16.22
CA SER A 319 2.51 -18.14 15.16
C SER A 319 1.16 -17.44 15.24
N VAL A 320 0.20 -18.02 15.97
CA VAL A 320 -1.17 -17.53 16.09
C VAL A 320 -1.40 -16.74 17.39
N SER A 321 -0.55 -16.97 18.40
CA SER A 321 -0.68 -16.37 19.75
C SER A 321 -0.60 -14.83 19.77
N ILE A 322 -0.06 -14.22 18.71
CA ILE A 322 0.03 -12.76 18.54
C ILE A 322 -1.29 -12.10 18.11
N PHE A 323 -2.29 -12.90 17.73
CA PHE A 323 -3.59 -12.42 17.27
C PHE A 323 -4.65 -12.57 18.36
N LEU A 324 -5.29 -11.47 18.71
CA LEU A 324 -6.37 -11.41 19.68
C LEU A 324 -7.67 -11.01 18.99
N ILE A 325 -8.77 -11.68 19.34
CA ILE A 325 -10.11 -11.31 18.87
C ILE A 325 -10.80 -10.51 19.96
N LYS A 326 -10.98 -9.21 19.75
CA LYS A 326 -11.69 -8.31 20.67
C LYS A 326 -13.14 -8.15 20.19
N LYS A 327 -14.14 -8.37 21.07
CA LYS A 327 -15.54 -8.01 20.75
C LYS A 327 -15.65 -6.49 20.73
N LEU A 328 -16.23 -5.91 19.68
CA LEU A 328 -16.61 -4.50 19.70
C LEU A 328 -17.63 -4.31 20.83
N LYS A 329 -17.29 -3.53 21.85
CA LYS A 329 -18.28 -3.11 22.84
C LYS A 329 -19.26 -2.21 22.09
N LYS A 330 -20.49 -2.70 21.90
CA LYS A 330 -21.62 -1.88 21.49
C LYS A 330 -21.70 -0.73 22.49
N GLU A 331 -21.55 0.52 22.04
CA GLU A 331 -21.97 1.65 22.85
C GLU A 331 -23.41 1.38 23.27
N VAL A 332 -23.60 1.24 24.58
CA VAL A 332 -24.91 1.05 25.17
C VAL A 332 -25.72 2.29 24.84
N ASP A 333 -26.86 2.08 24.18
CA ASP A 333 -27.95 3.04 24.08
C ASP A 333 -28.07 3.80 25.42
N VAL A 334 -27.74 5.09 25.41
CA VAL A 334 -28.11 6.02 26.46
C VAL A 334 -29.63 6.20 26.36
N SER A 335 -30.37 5.20 26.79
CA SER A 335 -31.81 5.27 26.96
C SER A 335 -32.13 5.27 28.46
N ALA A 336 -32.87 6.29 28.87
CA ALA A 336 -33.77 6.27 30.01
C ALA A 336 -33.17 6.21 31.43
N VAL A 337 -32.82 7.38 31.99
CA VAL A 337 -33.25 7.78 33.34
C VAL A 337 -33.36 9.30 33.37
N HIS A 338 -34.55 9.85 33.18
CA HIS A 338 -35.06 11.07 33.83
C HIS A 338 -36.58 11.08 33.60
N ASN A 339 -37.28 10.32 34.42
CA ASN A 339 -38.63 10.63 34.86
C ASN A 339 -38.54 10.88 36.36
#